data_AF-A0A942SY34-F1
#
_entry.id   AF-A0A942SY34-F1
#
_cell.length_a   1.000
_cell.length_b   1.000
_cell.length_c   1.000
_cell.angle_alpha   90.00
_cell.angle_beta   90.00
_cell.angle_gamma   90.00
#
_symmetry.space_group_name_H-M   'P 1'
#
loop_
_entity.id
_entity.type
_entity.pdbx_description
1 polymer ?
#
loop_
_entity_poly.entity_id
_entity_poly.type
_entity_poly.pdbx_seq_one_letter_code
_entity_poly.pdbx_strand_id
1 'polypeptide(L)' 'MTASAHDPEDDMPLAELDARARADAALRRIRDGADPAREAFDLANTMNDEAIGRLGARVRRWFRRS' A
#
# COMPACT_ATOMS: atom_id res chain seq x y z
N MET A 1 -31.61 -10.30 14.15
CA MET A 1 -30.15 -10.22 13.99
C MET A 1 -29.88 -9.82 12.56
N THR A 2 -29.59 -8.55 12.30
CA THR A 2 -29.08 -8.13 10.99
C THR A 2 -27.66 -8.67 10.88
N ALA A 3 -27.39 -9.55 9.93
CA ALA A 3 -26.02 -9.92 9.61
C ALA A 3 -25.30 -8.60 9.29
N SER A 4 -24.25 -8.24 10.05
CA SER A 4 -23.36 -7.15 9.64
C SER A 4 -22.92 -7.48 8.22
N ALA A 5 -23.15 -6.55 7.29
CA ALA A 5 -22.73 -6.74 5.91
C ALA A 5 -21.23 -6.98 5.92
N HIS A 6 -20.81 -8.17 5.47
CA HIS A 6 -19.40 -8.53 5.33
C HIS A 6 -18.77 -7.56 4.34
N ASP A 7 -17.77 -6.78 4.80
CA ASP A 7 -17.11 -5.81 3.95
C ASP A 7 -16.00 -6.52 3.16
N PRO A 8 -15.78 -6.21 1.87
CA PRO A 8 -14.63 -6.73 1.12
C PRO A 8 -13.28 -6.50 1.82
N GLU A 9 -13.18 -5.51 2.71
CA GLU A 9 -11.99 -5.27 3.54
C GLU A 9 -11.77 -6.35 4.63
N ASP A 10 -12.80 -7.08 5.04
CA ASP A 10 -12.71 -8.09 6.12
C ASP A 10 -11.90 -9.33 5.70
N ASP A 11 -11.92 -9.68 4.41
CA ASP A 11 -11.15 -10.80 3.86
C ASP A 11 -9.80 -10.37 3.27
N MET A 12 -9.52 -9.08 3.27
CA MET A 12 -8.40 -8.54 2.52
C MET A 12 -7.06 -8.80 3.23
N PRO A 13 -6.03 -9.28 2.52
CA PRO A 13 -4.70 -9.43 3.11
C PRO A 13 -4.18 -8.08 3.66
N LEU A 14 -3.51 -8.10 4.81
CA LEU A 14 -3.03 -6.87 5.48
C LEU A 14 -2.20 -5.94 4.58
N ALA A 15 -1.42 -6.50 3.65
CA ALA A 15 -0.63 -5.71 2.70
C ALA A 15 -1.50 -4.94 1.70
N GLU A 16 -2.65 -5.50 1.34
CA GLU A 16 -3.61 -4.90 0.42
C GLU A 16 -4.49 -3.86 1.13
N LEU A 17 -4.87 -4.11 2.40
CA LEU A 17 -5.51 -3.10 3.26
C LEU A 17 -4.62 -1.86 3.46
N ASP A 18 -3.34 -2.09 3.73
CA ASP A 18 -2.34 -1.03 3.86
C ASP A 18 -2.17 -0.23 2.55
N ALA A 19 -2.14 -0.91 1.41
CA ALA A 19 -2.12 -0.26 0.11
C ALA A 19 -3.37 0.59 -0.15
N ARG A 20 -4.55 0.06 0.18
CA ARG A 20 -5.84 0.75 0.03
C ARG A 20 -5.94 1.98 0.92
N ALA A 21 -5.54 1.89 2.18
CA ALA A 21 -5.52 3.03 3.09
C ALA A 21 -4.60 4.17 2.60
N ARG A 22 -3.46 3.83 1.98
CA ARG A 22 -2.54 4.81 1.38
C ARG A 22 -3.12 5.43 0.10
N ALA A 23 -3.77 4.62 -0.75
CA ALA A 23 -4.47 5.12 -1.93
C ALA A 23 -5.58 6.10 -1.55
N ASP A 24 -6.36 5.79 -0.51
CA ASP A 24 -7.40 6.69 0.01
C ASP A 24 -6.81 8.00 0.54
N ALA A 25 -5.68 7.95 1.24
CA ALA A 25 -4.99 9.14 1.69
C ALA A 25 -4.55 10.03 0.51
N ALA A 26 -4.05 9.43 -0.59
CA ALA A 26 -3.71 10.16 -1.81
C ALA A 26 -4.95 10.77 -2.47
N LEU A 27 -6.05 10.01 -2.57
CA LEU A 27 -7.32 10.51 -3.13
C LEU A 27 -7.89 11.68 -2.32
N ARG A 28 -7.74 11.68 -0.99
CA ARG A 28 -8.13 12.83 -0.15
C ARG A 28 -7.28 14.07 -0.47
N ARG A 29 -5.95 13.93 -0.60
CA ARG A 29 -5.08 15.05 -1.00
C ARG A 29 -5.44 15.62 -2.37
N ILE A 30 -5.73 14.74 -3.34
CA ILE A 30 -6.20 15.14 -4.67
C ILE A 30 -7.51 15.93 -4.55
N ARG A 31 -8.45 15.43 -3.74
CA ARG A 31 -9.72 16.13 -3.47
C ARG A 31 -9.50 17.50 -2.83
N ASP A 32 -8.47 17.64 -2.00
CA ASP A 32 -8.09 18.90 -1.35
C ASP A 32 -7.28 19.84 -2.29
N GLY A 33 -7.08 19.44 -3.56
CA GLY A 33 -6.47 20.28 -4.60
C GLY A 33 -5.04 19.91 -5.00
N ALA A 34 -4.51 18.80 -4.52
CA ALA A 34 -3.21 18.29 -4.99
C ALA A 34 -3.29 17.78 -6.45
N ASP A 35 -2.17 17.86 -7.16
CA ASP A 35 -2.06 17.37 -8.54
C ASP A 35 -2.23 15.84 -8.60
N PRO A 36 -3.26 15.32 -9.31
CA PRO A 36 -3.53 13.89 -9.41
C PRO A 36 -2.38 13.07 -10.01
N ALA A 37 -1.69 13.62 -11.02
CA ALA A 37 -0.64 12.88 -11.71
C ALA A 37 0.58 12.70 -10.79
N ARG A 38 0.90 13.74 -10.02
CA ARG A 38 1.97 13.72 -9.03
C ARG A 38 1.66 12.77 -7.88
N GLU A 39 0.46 12.83 -7.31
CA GLU A 39 0.06 11.96 -6.19
C GLU A 39 0.04 10.48 -6.58
N ALA A 40 -0.43 10.14 -7.78
CA ALA A 40 -0.38 8.76 -8.29
C ALA A 40 1.06 8.27 -8.49
N PHE A 41 1.93 9.13 -9.00
CA PHE A 41 3.34 8.80 -9.22
C PHE A 41 4.10 8.64 -7.90
N ASP A 42 3.91 9.55 -6.95
CA ASP A 42 4.53 9.50 -5.62
C ASP A 42 4.06 8.27 -4.83
N LEU A 43 2.77 7.92 -4.93
CA LEU A 43 2.23 6.70 -4.35
C LEU A 43 2.86 5.44 -4.96
N ALA A 44 2.94 5.36 -6.29
CA ALA A 44 3.54 4.23 -6.98
C ALA A 44 5.02 4.05 -6.61
N ASN A 45 5.79 5.15 -6.55
CA ASN A 45 7.20 5.09 -6.15
C ASN A 45 7.35 4.66 -4.70
N THR A 46 6.54 5.20 -3.79
CA THR A 46 6.58 4.81 -2.37
C THR A 46 6.35 3.31 -2.21
N MET A 47 5.32 2.77 -2.87
CA MET A 47 5.00 1.34 -2.81
C MET A 47 6.10 0.48 -3.44
N ASN A 48 6.71 0.96 -4.54
CA ASN A 48 7.78 0.26 -5.22
C ASN A 48 9.07 0.24 -4.37
N ASP A 49 9.45 1.36 -3.77
CA ASP A 49 10.64 1.46 -2.91
C ASP A 49 10.53 0.56 -1.69
N GLU A 50 9.33 0.46 -1.09
CA GLU A 50 9.06 -0.46 0.01
C GLU A 50 9.10 -1.93 -0.42
N ALA A 51 8.59 -2.25 -1.62
CA ALA A 51 8.66 -3.60 -2.17
C ALA A 51 10.11 -4.01 -2.46
N ILE A 52 10.88 -3.13 -3.11
CA ILE A 52 12.30 -3.33 -3.42
C ILE A 52 13.13 -3.39 -2.15
N GLY A 53 12.86 -2.53 -1.16
CA GLY A 53 13.53 -2.55 0.14
C GLY A 53 13.32 -3.86 0.91
N ARG A 54 12.09 -4.38 0.92
CA ARG A 54 11.76 -5.70 1.51
C ARG A 54 12.45 -6.84 0.76
N LEU A 55 12.44 -6.80 -0.57
CA LEU A 55 13.13 -7.79 -1.40
C LEU A 55 14.64 -7.78 -1.13
N GLY A 56 15.28 -6.61 -1.15
CA GLY A 56 16.70 -6.44 -0.86
C GLY A 56 17.08 -6.90 0.56
N ALA A 57 16.22 -6.65 1.55
CA ALA A 57 16.43 -7.15 2.91
C ALA A 57 16.34 -8.68 2.99
N ARG A 58 15.41 -9.31 2.26
CA ARG A 58 15.28 -10.78 2.19
C ARG A 58 16.48 -11.41 1.49
N VAL A 59 16.91 -10.84 0.36
CA VAL A 59 18.10 -11.27 -0.39
C VAL A 59 19.36 -11.17 0.47
N ARG A 60 19.60 -10.03 1.11
CA ARG A 60 20.76 -9.84 2.01
C ARG A 60 20.77 -10.82 3.17
N ARG A 61 19.61 -11.14 3.75
CA ARG A 61 19.48 -12.12 4.83
C ARG A 61 19.80 -13.54 4.37
N TRP A 62 19.46 -13.87 3.12
CA TRP A 62 19.79 -15.15 2.51
C TRP A 62 21.31 -15.27 2.27
N PHE A 63 21.94 -14.26 1.69
CA PHE A 63 23.41 -14.23 1.51
C PHE A 63 24.21 -14.22 2.82
N ARG A 64 23.67 -13.66 3.90
CA ARG A 64 24.31 -13.68 5.23
C ARG A 64 24.19 -15.02 5.98
N ARG A 65 23.37 -15.95 5.48
CA ARG A 65 23.10 -17.24 6.10
C ARG A 65 23.82 -18.40 5.39
N SER A 66 24.43 -18.14 4.23
CA SER A 66 25.31 -19.06 3.50
C SER A 66 26.75 -18.95 3.96
#